data_AF-A0A497KBZ8-F1
#
_entry.id   AF-A0A497KBZ8-F1
#
_cell.length_a   1.000
_cell.length_b   1.000
_cell.length_c   1.000
_cell.angle_alpha   90.00
_cell.angle_beta   90.00
_cell.angle_gamma   90.00
#
_symmetry.space_group_name_H-M   'P 1'
#
loop_
_entity.id
_entity.type
_entity.pdbx_description
1 polymer ?
#
loop_
_entity_poly.entity_id
_entity_poly.type
_entity_poly.pdbx_seq_one_letter_code
_entity_poly.pdbx_strand_id
1 'polypeptide(L)'
;MAEDKHAELIKAIEDKLDDHFQALKEDLTKAIEAYLEKTENVFDPEKIKWVQAEGFSGPYERYPAKGEKIELSQDYKALLKWLKEHNGKATYQGYFYWIFQDGATIGRKKRQ
;
A
#
# COMPACT_ATOMS: atom_id res chain seq x y z
N MET A 1 11.90 18.39 -54.86
CA MET A 1 12.23 16.96 -54.70
C MET A 1 13.16 16.66 -53.51
N ALA A 2 14.01 17.59 -53.05
CA ALA A 2 14.81 17.39 -51.83
C ALA A 2 14.02 17.69 -50.54
N GLU A 3 13.16 18.71 -50.56
CA GLU A 3 12.33 19.14 -49.41
C GLU A 3 11.34 18.07 -48.94
N ASP A 4 10.65 17.38 -49.86
CA ASP A 4 9.78 16.23 -49.54
C ASP A 4 10.52 15.12 -48.79
N LYS A 5 11.75 14.79 -49.22
CA LYS A 5 12.55 13.73 -48.60
C LYS A 5 12.97 14.08 -47.17
N HIS A 6 13.19 15.36 -46.88
CA HIS A 6 13.50 15.82 -45.53
C HIS A 6 12.27 15.80 -44.63
N ALA A 7 11.09 16.17 -45.15
CA ALA A 7 9.83 16.09 -44.41
C ALA A 7 9.45 14.63 -44.06
N GLU A 8 9.65 13.69 -44.99
CA GLU A 8 9.45 12.26 -44.71
C GLU A 8 10.43 11.73 -43.66
N LEU A 9 11.70 12.18 -43.70
CA LEU A 9 12.70 11.76 -42.72
C LEU A 9 12.37 12.27 -41.31
N ILE A 10 11.95 13.52 -41.18
CA ILE A 10 11.56 14.12 -39.89
C ILE A 10 10.36 13.38 -39.31
N LYS A 11 9.33 13.12 -40.13
CA LYS A 11 8.15 12.38 -39.70
C LYS A 11 8.47 10.95 -39.27
N ALA A 12 9.37 10.27 -39.96
CA ALA A 12 9.82 8.93 -39.60
C ALA A 12 10.64 8.91 -38.30
N ILE A 13 11.35 10.00 -37.98
CA ILE A 13 12.07 10.15 -36.72
C ILE A 13 11.07 10.41 -35.59
N GLU A 14 10.08 11.28 -35.78
CA GLU A 14 9.03 11.57 -34.80
C GLU A 14 8.22 10.33 -34.43
N ASP A 15 7.82 9.53 -35.43
CA ASP A 15 7.04 8.31 -35.23
C ASP A 15 7.81 7.25 -34.42
N LYS A 16 9.10 7.06 -34.74
CA LYS A 16 9.98 6.19 -33.96
C LYS A 16 10.23 6.70 -32.55
N LEU A 17 10.32 8.02 -32.38
CA LEU A 17 10.53 8.62 -31.07
C LEU A 17 9.28 8.41 -30.19
N ASP A 18 8.08 8.59 -30.74
CA ASP A 18 6.83 8.35 -30.01
C ASP A 18 6.69 6.88 -29.60
N ASP A 19 6.94 5.94 -30.52
CA ASP A 19 6.89 4.51 -30.22
C ASP A 19 7.86 4.12 -29.09
N HIS A 20 9.10 4.61 -29.14
CA HIS A 20 10.08 4.40 -28.07
C HIS A 20 9.67 5.06 -26.74
N PHE A 21 9.05 6.24 -26.77
CA PHE A 21 8.53 6.89 -25.57
C PHE A 21 7.33 6.15 -24.98
N GLN A 22 6.42 5.61 -25.80
CA GLN A 22 5.29 4.80 -25.32
C GLN A 22 5.81 3.51 -24.68
N ALA A 23 6.74 2.82 -25.34
CA ALA A 23 7.35 1.61 -24.80
C ALA A 23 8.06 1.88 -23.46
N LEU A 24 8.82 2.97 -23.36
CA LEU A 24 9.46 3.38 -22.11
C LEU A 24 8.44 3.72 -21.02
N LYS A 25 7.35 4.41 -21.38
CA LYS A 25 6.28 4.77 -20.44
C LYS A 25 5.57 3.54 -19.90
N GLU A 26 5.28 2.55 -20.75
CA GLU A 26 4.69 1.28 -20.32
C GLU A 26 5.62 0.51 -19.39
N ASP A 27 6.92 0.44 -19.71
CA ASP A 27 7.91 -0.24 -18.86
C ASP A 27 8.06 0.46 -17.51
N LEU A 28 8.12 1.80 -17.50
CA LEU A 28 8.15 2.60 -16.27
C LEU A 28 6.89 2.38 -15.43
N THR A 29 5.72 2.34 -16.07
CA THR A 29 4.44 2.14 -15.38
C THR A 29 4.41 0.77 -14.72
N LYS A 30 4.80 -0.29 -15.44
CA LYS A 30 4.91 -1.65 -14.89
C LYS A 30 5.94 -1.74 -13.77
N ALA A 31 7.08 -1.08 -13.90
CA ALA A 31 8.10 -1.05 -12.85
C ALA A 31 7.63 -0.32 -11.60
N ILE A 32 6.90 0.78 -11.76
CA ILE A 32 6.28 1.53 -10.66
C ILE A 32 5.16 0.71 -10.01
N GLU A 33 4.28 0.08 -10.78
CA GLU A 33 3.23 -0.81 -10.26
C GLU A 33 3.84 -1.99 -9.51
N ALA A 34 4.84 -2.67 -10.07
CA ALA A 34 5.53 -3.77 -9.40
C ALA A 34 6.26 -3.30 -8.14
N TYR A 35 6.85 -2.10 -8.15
CA TYR A 35 7.51 -1.52 -6.98
C TYR A 35 6.51 -1.09 -5.91
N LEU A 36 5.37 -0.51 -6.30
CA LEU A 36 4.24 -0.23 -5.42
C LEU A 36 3.79 -1.55 -4.81
N GLU A 37 3.37 -2.54 -5.60
CA GLU A 37 2.94 -3.86 -5.11
C GLU A 37 3.94 -4.50 -4.12
N LYS A 38 5.25 -4.27 -4.31
CA LYS A 38 6.31 -4.75 -3.40
C LYS A 38 6.54 -3.88 -2.16
N THR A 39 6.26 -2.59 -2.26
CA THR A 39 6.47 -1.57 -1.22
C THR A 39 5.17 -1.27 -0.46
N GLU A 40 4.03 -1.78 -0.91
CA GLU A 40 2.71 -1.54 -0.31
C GLU A 40 2.51 -2.31 1.02
N ASN A 41 3.25 -1.88 2.03
CA ASN A 41 2.65 -1.60 3.32
C ASN A 41 2.07 -0.16 3.29
N VAL A 42 1.18 0.14 2.32
CA VAL A 42 0.43 1.42 2.26
C VAL A 42 -0.73 1.35 3.24
N PHE A 43 -0.43 1.06 4.48
CA PHE A 43 -1.34 1.38 5.57
C PHE A 43 -0.63 2.38 6.45
N ASP A 44 -1.31 3.49 6.67
CA ASP A 44 -0.91 4.45 7.66
C ASP A 44 -1.64 4.09 8.96
N PRO A 45 -0.96 3.44 9.92
CA PRO A 45 -1.62 3.03 11.15
C PRO A 45 -2.12 4.25 11.92
N GLU A 46 -1.57 5.45 11.75
CA GLU A 46 -2.04 6.64 12.47
C GLU A 46 -3.43 7.11 12.00
N LYS A 47 -3.84 6.75 10.78
CA LYS A 47 -5.19 7.05 10.25
C LYS A 47 -6.29 6.14 10.80
N ILE A 48 -5.93 5.05 11.46
CA ILE A 48 -6.89 4.13 12.07
C ILE A 48 -7.32 4.72 13.43
N LYS A 49 -8.64 4.69 13.71
CA LYS A 49 -9.22 5.26 14.96
C LYS A 49 -8.96 4.35 16.16
N TRP A 50 -7.71 4.29 16.61
CA TRP A 50 -7.32 3.46 17.74
C TRP A 50 -8.04 3.87 19.02
N VAL A 51 -8.53 2.87 19.74
CA VAL A 51 -9.16 3.05 21.04
C VAL A 51 -8.29 2.37 22.09
N GLN A 52 -7.87 3.15 23.08
CA GLN A 52 -7.11 2.62 24.19
C GLN A 52 -8.00 1.68 25.03
N ALA A 53 -7.48 0.51 25.33
CA ALA A 53 -8.12 -0.52 26.11
C ALA A 53 -7.13 -1.11 27.12
N GLU A 54 -7.66 -1.63 28.23
CA GLU A 54 -6.86 -2.31 29.23
C GLU A 54 -6.98 -3.82 29.05
N GLY A 55 -5.84 -4.50 29.06
CA GLY A 55 -5.75 -5.95 28.91
C GLY A 55 -4.94 -6.57 30.01
N PHE A 56 -4.89 -7.90 30.00
CA PHE A 56 -4.17 -8.67 31.01
C PHE A 56 -2.67 -8.34 31.12
N SER A 57 -2.06 -7.84 30.04
CA SER A 57 -0.64 -7.44 29.99
C SER A 57 -0.46 -5.91 29.89
N GLY A 58 -1.39 -5.14 30.45
CA GLY A 58 -1.35 -3.68 30.52
C GLY A 58 -2.14 -2.99 29.39
N PRO A 59 -1.95 -1.66 29.23
CA PRO A 59 -2.67 -0.88 28.24
C PRO A 59 -2.25 -1.27 26.83
N TYR A 60 -3.23 -1.34 25.94
CA TYR A 60 -3.05 -1.53 24.52
C TYR A 60 -4.07 -0.70 23.74
N GLU A 61 -3.90 -0.63 22.44
CA GLU A 61 -4.84 0.04 21.55
C GLU A 61 -5.53 -1.00 20.67
N ARG A 62 -6.82 -0.81 20.40
CA ARG A 62 -7.58 -1.70 19.51
C ARG A 62 -8.45 -0.92 18.55
N TYR A 63 -8.71 -1.55 17.42
CA TYR A 63 -9.70 -1.11 16.45
C TYR A 63 -10.49 -2.31 15.92
N PRO A 64 -11.84 -2.23 15.87
CA PRO A 64 -12.69 -1.13 16.32
C PRO A 64 -12.80 -1.04 17.85
N ALA A 65 -13.42 0.05 18.31
CA ALA A 65 -13.82 0.20 19.71
C ALA A 65 -14.75 -0.95 20.15
N LYS A 66 -14.76 -1.25 21.45
CA LYS A 66 -15.64 -2.31 21.99
C LYS A 66 -17.11 -1.91 21.78
N GLY A 67 -17.81 -2.64 20.92
CA GLY A 67 -19.22 -2.40 20.61
C GLY A 67 -19.47 -1.49 19.40
N GLU A 68 -18.42 -1.03 18.72
CA GLU A 68 -18.56 -0.27 17.47
C GLU A 68 -18.37 -1.14 16.23
N LYS A 69 -18.96 -0.69 15.12
CA LYS A 69 -18.78 -1.32 13.81
C LYS A 69 -17.40 -0.96 13.24
N ILE A 70 -16.81 -1.91 12.53
CA ILE A 70 -15.56 -1.73 11.81
C ILE A 70 -15.82 -0.74 10.66
N GLU A 71 -15.18 0.44 10.68
CA GLU A 71 -15.08 1.22 9.45
C GLU A 71 -14.00 0.60 8.56
N LEU A 72 -14.44 0.23 7.36
CA LEU A 72 -13.66 -0.45 6.34
C LEU A 72 -12.74 0.51 5.58
N SER A 73 -11.97 1.31 6.30
CA SER A 73 -10.96 2.23 5.74
C SER A 73 -9.90 1.44 4.98
N GLN A 74 -9.35 2.05 3.93
CA GLN A 74 -8.32 1.43 3.09
C GLN A 74 -7.11 0.98 3.91
N ASP A 75 -6.62 1.83 4.82
CA ASP A 75 -5.50 1.51 5.73
C ASP A 75 -5.80 0.33 6.65
N TYR A 76 -7.04 0.24 7.18
CA TYR A 76 -7.44 -0.90 8.02
C TYR A 76 -7.44 -2.21 7.24
N LYS A 77 -7.98 -2.22 6.02
CA LYS A 77 -7.98 -3.42 5.16
C LYS A 77 -6.57 -3.86 4.80
N ALA A 78 -5.70 -2.90 4.47
CA ALA A 78 -4.30 -3.15 4.14
C ALA A 78 -3.54 -3.70 5.36
N LEU A 79 -3.69 -3.11 6.55
CA LEU A 79 -3.09 -3.62 7.79
C LEU A 79 -3.61 -5.02 8.14
N LEU A 80 -4.92 -5.28 7.98
CA LEU A 80 -5.51 -6.58 8.25
C LEU A 80 -4.96 -7.66 7.30
N LYS A 81 -4.85 -7.34 6.00
CA LYS A 81 -4.28 -8.24 5.00
C LYS A 81 -2.83 -8.54 5.33
N TRP A 82 -2.03 -7.50 5.58
CA TRP A 82 -0.62 -7.64 5.95
C TRP A 82 -0.43 -8.50 7.20
N LEU A 83 -1.26 -8.27 8.24
CA LEU A 83 -1.22 -9.11 9.45
C LEU A 83 -1.59 -10.56 9.16
N LYS A 84 -2.59 -10.83 8.32
CA LYS A 84 -2.96 -12.21 7.93
C LYS A 84 -1.82 -12.91 7.19
N GLU A 85 -1.11 -12.20 6.32
CA GLU A 85 0.09 -12.71 5.63
C GLU A 85 1.23 -13.02 6.62
N HIS A 86 1.29 -12.30 7.74
CA HIS A 86 2.26 -12.52 8.82
C HIS A 86 1.72 -13.42 9.96
N ASN A 87 0.84 -14.38 9.67
CA ASN A 87 0.29 -15.32 10.66
C ASN A 87 -0.50 -14.63 11.81
N GLY A 88 -1.09 -13.46 11.54
CA GLY A 88 -1.94 -12.71 12.44
C GLY A 88 -1.22 -11.92 13.52
N LYS A 89 0.12 -11.88 13.54
CA LYS A 89 0.93 -11.13 14.52
C LYS A 89 2.21 -10.63 13.87
N ALA A 90 2.45 -9.33 13.92
CA ALA A 90 3.63 -8.74 13.31
C ALA A 90 4.06 -7.44 14.00
N THR A 91 5.31 -7.03 13.81
CA THR A 91 5.84 -5.77 14.36
C THR A 91 6.13 -4.82 13.23
N TYR A 92 5.63 -3.58 13.32
CA TYR A 92 5.83 -2.55 12.32
C TYR A 92 6.02 -1.18 13.01
N GLN A 93 7.03 -0.43 12.59
CA GLN A 93 7.33 0.92 13.12
C GLN A 93 7.37 1.01 14.66
N GLY A 94 7.92 -0.01 15.34
CA GLY A 94 8.01 -0.03 16.81
C GLY A 94 6.72 -0.39 17.55
N TYR A 95 5.64 -0.70 16.83
CA TYR A 95 4.40 -1.24 17.40
C TYR A 95 4.27 -2.72 17.07
N PHE A 96 3.86 -3.50 18.06
CA PHE A 96 3.43 -4.88 17.90
C PHE A 96 1.94 -4.92 17.60
N TYR A 97 1.57 -5.52 16.49
CA TYR A 97 0.21 -5.67 16.01
C TYR A 97 -0.24 -7.13 16.07
N TRP A 98 -1.51 -7.37 16.36
CA TRP A 98 -2.11 -8.70 16.31
C TRP A 98 -3.59 -8.65 15.93
N ILE A 99 -4.08 -9.75 15.34
CA ILE A 99 -5.51 -9.95 15.07
C ILE A 99 -6.12 -10.73 16.25
N PHE A 100 -7.30 -10.31 16.71
CA PHE A 100 -8.09 -11.06 17.69
C PHE A 100 -8.73 -12.31 17.08
N GLN A 101 -9.28 -13.19 17.93
CA GLN A 101 -9.95 -14.43 17.49
C GLN A 101 -11.14 -14.20 16.55
N ASP A 102 -11.78 -13.03 16.65
CA ASP A 102 -12.85 -12.60 15.75
C ASP A 102 -12.38 -12.40 14.29
N GLY A 103 -11.07 -12.31 14.05
CA GLY A 103 -10.49 -12.19 12.70
C GLY A 103 -10.66 -10.80 12.05
N ALA A 104 -11.36 -9.88 12.73
CA ALA A 104 -11.68 -8.54 12.25
C ALA A 104 -11.43 -7.44 13.29
N THR A 105 -10.88 -7.76 14.46
CA THR A 105 -10.37 -6.75 15.41
C THR A 105 -8.85 -6.81 15.41
N ILE A 106 -8.20 -5.65 15.29
CA ILE A 106 -6.75 -5.50 15.34
C ILE A 106 -6.38 -4.82 16.66
N GLY A 107 -5.43 -5.39 17.37
CA GLY A 107 -4.77 -4.76 18.50
C GLY A 107 -3.38 -4.26 18.09
N ARG A 108 -2.95 -3.15 18.66
CA ARG A 108 -1.56 -2.69 18.63
C ARG A 108 -1.06 -2.33 20.02
N LYS A 109 0.23 -2.51 20.24
CA LYS A 109 0.92 -2.12 21.48
C LYS A 109 2.32 -1.64 21.14
N LYS A 110 2.72 -0.50 21.69
CA LYS A 110 4.09 0.00 21.53
C LYS A 110 5.08 -0.97 22.19
N ARG A 111 6.10 -1.43 21.44
CA ARG A 111 7.25 -2.12 22.03
C ARG A 111 8.24 -1.07 22.51
N GLN A 112 8.61 -1.17 23.78
CA GLN A 112 9.76 -0.45 24.33
C GLN A 112 11.05 -1.17 23.95
#